data_AF-I6B300-F1
#
_entry.id   AF-I6B300-F1
#
_cell.length_a   1.000
_cell.length_b   1.000
_cell.length_c   1.000
_cell.angle_alpha   90.00
_cell.angle_beta   90.00
_cell.angle_gamma   90.00
#
_symmetry.space_group_name_H-M   'P 1'
#
loop_
_entity.id
_entity.type
_entity.pdbx_description
1 polymer ?
#
loop_
_entity_poly.entity_id
_entity_poly.type
_entity_poly.pdbx_seq_one_letter_code
_entity_poly.pdbx_strand_id
1 'polypeptide(L)'
;MKFPIIDHLDHQLLLLLGRPDTGGDAGEMTVLYSFPCDVFPGETGRETRVPRAAGVRLEQSCGYFLKPADAAALRASIARLDDKRVAVPLWCDISTPAGWPARLHATAWAVNIDTGTLLASEAVPQQPGGFFCPLLVGKFRERPEITALTEGIGAVEIAVVEDSPPGYAIGIHAPAAPAAWPGSLDPDWTDVLDTSDDGRKYEQIGRIRERNTENRERAFAWGQQAAFTLRTRGQIRDMLAFFAARRGRLESFAAPVWFRPGPDEAKTPHVTRCRFSSDDLLLTFQDMNLAETSIGMVQLPWEINPPAGEQPQRPPAAFLYRFCHDIPGAPVIWRFTDWETPLAGAETGAAVTWFPRPIEHDSIDQDYQLADAETTITTGDFGDNPLSLFFRNALEAPLYVEIYECSPANPAAAVLRYAGEVGAITPEGRKTQARVSVFGGKLRRRVPSFYFSATCNYELCGPGCGLPEDGKTLTGAVYALNGSTLTVTITVNPTGRVPGADFFAGGWIRVGGELRMIVRSALAGGGRHTLDLISPFAGAAAGAAATLRPACRGTVAECKAWGNYVNFGGHPHMGAQNISLPERAKKSQGGKK
;
A
#
# COMPACT_ATOMS: atom_id res chain seq x y z
N MET A 1 -25.38 -1.96 27.45
CA MET A 1 -24.41 -1.25 26.58
C MET A 1 -25.06 -1.03 25.22
N LYS A 2 -24.96 0.18 24.63
CA LYS A 2 -25.49 0.47 23.29
C LYS A 2 -24.33 0.61 22.31
N PHE A 3 -24.49 0.06 21.11
CA PHE A 3 -23.51 0.11 20.02
C PHE A 3 -24.16 0.65 18.75
N PRO A 4 -24.59 1.93 18.74
CA PRO A 4 -25.28 2.49 17.58
C PRO A 4 -24.31 2.64 16.40
N ILE A 5 -24.82 2.38 15.19
CA ILE A 5 -24.15 2.77 13.95
C ILE A 5 -24.70 4.15 13.59
N ILE A 6 -23.81 5.11 13.38
CA ILE A 6 -24.15 6.49 13.01
C ILE A 6 -23.47 6.85 11.69
N ASP A 7 -24.14 7.67 10.89
CA ASP A 7 -23.56 8.30 9.70
C ASP A 7 -23.01 9.68 10.11
N HIS A 8 -21.70 9.91 9.92
CA HIS A 8 -21.04 11.17 10.25
C HIS A 8 -19.91 11.49 9.25
N LEU A 9 -19.94 12.69 8.64
CA LEU A 9 -19.00 13.13 7.59
C LEU A 9 -18.78 12.07 6.50
N ASP A 10 -19.86 11.54 5.93
CA ASP A 10 -19.83 10.50 4.88
C ASP A 10 -19.23 9.14 5.32
N HIS A 11 -19.06 8.93 6.62
CA HIS A 11 -18.58 7.67 7.19
C HIS A 11 -19.62 7.02 8.10
N GLN A 12 -19.74 5.69 7.99
CA GLN A 12 -20.48 4.88 8.95
C GLN A 12 -19.55 4.46 10.09
N LEU A 13 -19.91 4.87 11.31
CA LEU A 13 -19.13 4.63 12.52
C LEU A 13 -19.93 3.76 13.49
N LEU A 14 -19.32 2.69 13.98
CA LEU A 14 -19.83 1.95 15.13
C LEU A 14 -19.34 2.62 16.41
N LEU A 15 -20.25 3.23 17.18
CA LEU A 15 -19.88 3.96 18.38
C LEU A 15 -19.87 3.04 19.62
N LEU A 16 -18.72 2.93 20.28
CA LEU A 16 -18.53 2.14 21.50
C LEU A 16 -18.69 3.01 22.75
N LEU A 17 -19.92 3.17 23.24
CA LEU A 17 -20.22 4.01 24.42
C LEU A 17 -20.12 3.27 25.76
N GLY A 18 -19.75 2.00 25.75
CA GLY A 18 -19.52 1.26 26.99
C GLY A 18 -18.36 1.85 27.76
N ARG A 19 -18.58 2.21 29.04
CA ARG A 19 -17.49 2.60 29.94
C ARG A 19 -16.65 1.35 30.24
N PRO A 20 -15.31 1.43 30.11
CA PRO A 20 -14.44 0.31 30.45
C PRO A 20 -14.39 0.08 31.95
N ASP A 21 -14.17 -1.16 32.34
CA ASP A 21 -14.05 -1.56 33.73
C ASP A 21 -12.61 -1.32 34.17
N THR A 22 -12.38 -0.27 34.95
CA THR A 22 -11.03 0.21 35.35
C THR A 22 -10.54 -0.40 36.67
N GLY A 23 -11.06 -1.58 37.05
CA GLY A 23 -10.77 -2.21 38.34
C GLY A 23 -10.21 -3.63 38.21
N GLY A 24 -8.96 -3.82 38.67
CA GLY A 24 -8.28 -5.12 38.75
C GLY A 24 -7.48 -5.51 37.51
N ASP A 25 -6.76 -6.64 37.59
CA ASP A 25 -5.80 -7.14 36.57
C ASP A 25 -6.39 -7.36 35.17
N ALA A 26 -7.72 -7.47 35.05
CA ALA A 26 -8.41 -7.67 33.77
C ALA A 26 -8.95 -6.37 33.13
N GLY A 27 -8.68 -5.22 33.76
CA GLY A 27 -9.33 -3.93 33.46
C GLY A 27 -8.39 -2.76 33.17
N GLU A 28 -7.09 -3.01 32.97
CA GLU A 28 -6.16 -1.93 32.71
C GLU A 28 -6.46 -1.26 31.37
N MET A 29 -6.65 0.06 31.41
CA MET A 29 -6.80 0.88 30.22
C MET A 29 -5.41 1.29 29.74
N THR A 30 -5.03 0.84 28.55
CA THR A 30 -3.74 1.18 27.97
C THR A 30 -3.92 2.01 26.71
N VAL A 31 -3.01 2.97 26.51
CA VAL A 31 -2.92 3.74 25.27
C VAL A 31 -1.48 3.68 24.78
N LEU A 32 -1.31 3.10 23.60
CA LEU A 32 -0.04 3.03 22.88
C LEU A 32 0.04 4.19 21.90
N TYR A 33 1.09 4.97 22.00
CA TYR A 33 1.41 6.07 21.09
C TYR A 33 2.60 5.63 20.23
N SER A 34 2.43 5.58 18.91
CA SER A 34 3.46 5.11 17.98
C SER A 34 3.75 6.12 16.88
N PHE A 35 4.99 6.14 16.40
CA PHE A 35 5.39 6.88 15.20
C PHE A 35 5.86 5.89 14.13
N PRO A 36 5.07 5.67 13.06
CA PRO A 36 5.50 4.79 11.98
C PRO A 36 6.70 5.43 11.28
N CYS A 37 7.83 4.72 11.29
CA CYS A 37 9.05 5.15 10.63
C CYS A 37 9.77 3.97 10.01
N ASP A 38 10.41 4.22 8.88
CA ASP A 38 11.32 3.27 8.29
C ASP A 38 12.68 3.38 8.96
N VAL A 39 13.25 2.23 9.26
CA VAL A 39 14.56 2.11 9.86
C VAL A 39 15.52 1.53 8.83
N PHE A 40 16.56 2.29 8.50
CA PHE A 40 17.67 1.85 7.65
C PHE A 40 18.90 1.64 8.53
N PRO A 41 19.18 0.40 8.97
CA PRO A 41 20.37 0.11 9.75
C PRO A 41 21.60 0.14 8.83
N GLY A 42 22.56 1.00 9.15
CA GLY A 42 23.89 0.99 8.56
C GLY A 42 24.79 -0.07 9.20
N GLU A 43 25.76 -0.57 8.43
CA GLU A 43 26.73 -1.57 8.89
C GLU A 43 27.56 -1.10 10.09
N THR A 44 27.84 0.20 10.18
CA THR A 44 28.54 0.84 11.31
C THR A 44 27.67 0.99 12.57
N GLY A 45 26.44 0.46 12.56
CA GLY A 45 25.45 0.68 13.62
C GLY A 45 24.80 2.05 13.66
N ARG A 46 25.09 2.89 12.65
CA ARG A 46 24.36 4.15 12.44
C ARG A 46 23.00 3.83 11.88
N GLU A 47 21.97 4.49 12.39
CA GLU A 47 20.60 4.22 12.01
C GLU A 47 20.01 5.46 11.36
N THR A 48 19.62 5.37 10.09
CA THR A 48 18.89 6.45 9.41
C THR A 48 17.41 6.13 9.50
N ARG A 49 16.61 7.14 9.87
CA ARG A 49 15.17 7.00 10.05
C ARG A 49 14.41 7.95 9.16
N VAL A 50 13.30 7.47 8.60
CA VAL A 50 12.40 8.26 7.75
C VAL A 50 10.98 8.15 8.29
N PRO A 51 10.38 9.23 8.80
CA PRO A 51 9.01 9.19 9.30
C PRO A 51 8.02 8.99 8.14
N ARG A 52 7.06 8.07 8.33
CA ARG A 52 5.99 7.74 7.37
C ARG A 52 4.70 8.52 7.60
N ALA A 53 4.57 9.18 8.74
CA ALA A 53 3.44 10.03 9.07
C ALA A 53 3.92 11.32 9.77
N ALA A 54 3.12 12.38 9.69
CA ALA A 54 3.35 13.60 10.46
C ALA A 54 2.75 13.51 11.87
N GLY A 55 1.63 12.81 12.02
CA GLY A 55 0.93 12.60 13.29
C GLY A 55 1.41 11.38 14.08
N VAL A 56 1.13 11.39 15.39
CA VAL A 56 1.21 10.21 16.25
C VAL A 56 0.04 9.28 15.92
N ARG A 57 0.25 7.96 16.00
CA ARG A 57 -0.82 6.96 15.89
C ARG A 57 -1.14 6.39 17.26
N LEU A 58 -2.42 6.29 17.56
CA LEU A 58 -2.90 5.76 18.84
C LEU A 58 -3.47 4.35 18.69
N GLU A 59 -3.22 3.51 19.68
CA GLU A 59 -4.00 2.30 19.93
C GLU A 59 -4.51 2.35 21.37
N GLN A 60 -5.83 2.26 21.56
CA GLN A 60 -6.44 2.18 22.89
C GLN A 60 -6.95 0.76 23.12
N SER A 61 -6.50 0.15 24.20
CA SER A 61 -6.97 -1.16 24.66
C SER A 61 -7.70 -1.02 26.00
N CYS A 62 -8.89 -1.62 26.07
CA CYS A 62 -9.76 -1.54 27.25
C CYS A 62 -10.45 -2.87 27.52
N GLY A 63 -10.51 -3.27 28.79
CA GLY A 63 -11.29 -4.40 29.27
C GLY A 63 -12.74 -4.04 29.59
N TYR A 64 -13.66 -4.95 29.28
CA TYR A 64 -15.09 -4.82 29.55
C TYR A 64 -15.69 -6.11 30.12
N PHE A 65 -16.52 -5.98 31.14
CA PHE A 65 -17.40 -7.03 31.65
C PHE A 65 -18.79 -6.86 31.03
N LEU A 66 -19.22 -7.87 30.28
CA LEU A 66 -20.48 -7.87 29.56
C LEU A 66 -21.47 -8.85 30.20
N LYS A 67 -22.68 -8.35 30.44
CA LYS A 67 -23.84 -9.20 30.70
C LYS A 67 -24.25 -9.92 29.40
N PRO A 68 -25.01 -11.04 29.45
CA PRO A 68 -25.33 -11.82 28.26
C PRO A 68 -26.03 -11.02 27.16
N ALA A 69 -26.91 -10.08 27.54
CA ALA A 69 -27.57 -9.18 26.59
C ALA A 69 -26.59 -8.22 25.89
N ASP A 70 -25.60 -7.71 26.62
CA ASP A 70 -24.58 -6.79 26.08
C ASP A 70 -23.57 -7.54 25.20
N ALA A 71 -23.19 -8.76 25.58
CA ALA A 71 -22.39 -9.65 24.75
C ALA A 71 -23.09 -10.01 23.43
N ALA A 72 -24.40 -10.29 23.49
CA ALA A 72 -25.20 -10.53 22.29
C ALA A 72 -25.28 -9.27 21.39
N ALA A 73 -25.47 -8.10 21.98
CA ALA A 73 -25.50 -6.83 21.26
C ALA A 73 -24.14 -6.52 20.60
N LEU A 74 -23.03 -6.72 21.31
CA LEU A 74 -21.68 -6.52 20.77
C LEU A 74 -21.42 -7.46 19.58
N ARG A 75 -21.74 -8.75 19.71
CA ARG A 75 -21.61 -9.73 18.62
C ARG A 75 -22.44 -9.35 17.39
N ALA A 76 -23.69 -8.90 17.60
CA ALA A 76 -24.55 -8.46 16.53
C ALA A 76 -24.00 -7.21 15.81
N SER A 77 -23.40 -6.28 16.56
CA SER A 77 -22.77 -5.08 16.00
C SER A 77 -21.49 -5.39 15.25
N ILE A 78 -20.61 -6.24 15.80
CA ILE A 78 -19.38 -6.70 15.11
C ILE A 78 -19.74 -7.40 13.79
N ALA A 79 -20.78 -8.24 13.80
CA ALA A 79 -21.23 -8.93 12.58
C ALA A 79 -21.74 -7.97 11.48
N ARG A 80 -22.16 -6.75 11.84
CA ARG A 80 -22.62 -5.70 10.92
C ARG A 80 -21.53 -4.71 10.52
N LEU A 81 -20.36 -4.78 11.16
CA LEU A 81 -19.28 -3.82 10.96
C LEU A 81 -18.69 -3.95 9.55
N ASP A 82 -18.53 -5.17 9.03
CA ASP A 82 -17.84 -5.43 7.75
C ASP A 82 -16.51 -4.66 7.65
N ASP A 83 -16.37 -3.69 6.73
CA ASP A 83 -15.18 -2.83 6.60
C ASP A 83 -15.36 -1.43 7.22
N LYS A 84 -16.41 -1.22 8.01
CA LYS A 84 -16.70 0.06 8.65
C LYS A 84 -15.74 0.35 9.79
N ARG A 85 -15.60 1.63 10.12
CA ARG A 85 -14.77 2.10 11.21
C ARG A 85 -15.50 2.02 12.55
N VAL A 86 -14.72 1.86 13.59
CA VAL A 86 -15.15 1.89 14.98
C VAL A 86 -14.76 3.25 15.55
N ALA A 87 -15.69 3.86 16.27
CA ALA A 87 -15.44 5.09 17.00
C ALA A 87 -15.52 4.78 18.49
N VAL A 88 -14.43 5.02 19.21
CA VAL A 88 -14.33 4.78 20.65
C VAL A 88 -13.97 6.10 21.36
N PRO A 89 -14.63 6.43 22.49
CA PRO A 89 -14.18 7.52 23.33
C PRO A 89 -12.74 7.25 23.81
N LEU A 90 -11.87 8.26 23.77
CA LEU A 90 -10.59 8.20 24.47
C LEU A 90 -10.86 8.32 25.97
N TRP A 91 -11.05 7.18 26.62
CA TRP A 91 -11.58 7.10 27.99
C TRP A 91 -10.64 7.75 29.00
N CYS A 92 -9.33 7.69 28.77
CA CYS A 92 -8.29 8.37 29.56
C CYS A 92 -8.42 9.90 29.59
N ASP A 93 -9.16 10.48 28.65
CA ASP A 93 -9.25 11.92 28.43
C ASP A 93 -10.68 12.46 28.65
N ILE A 94 -11.46 11.78 29.48
CA ILE A 94 -12.78 12.28 29.92
C ILE A 94 -12.63 13.61 30.66
N SER A 95 -13.50 14.57 30.33
CA SER A 95 -13.55 15.86 31.01
C SER A 95 -14.92 16.51 30.94
N THR A 96 -15.19 17.43 31.86
CA THR A 96 -16.37 18.31 31.82
C THR A 96 -16.10 19.49 30.86
N PRO A 97 -17.14 20.23 30.43
CA PRO A 97 -16.95 21.44 29.61
C PRO A 97 -15.91 22.43 30.16
N ALA A 98 -15.88 22.61 31.49
CA ALA A 98 -14.91 23.47 32.16
C ALA A 98 -13.48 22.89 32.18
N GLY A 99 -13.34 21.57 32.21
CA GLY A 99 -12.05 20.86 32.18
C GLY A 99 -11.50 20.63 30.77
N TRP A 100 -12.30 20.82 29.72
CA TRP A 100 -11.94 20.56 28.32
C TRP A 100 -10.66 21.26 27.84
N PRO A 101 -10.34 22.50 28.27
CA PRO A 101 -9.06 23.14 27.93
C PRO A 101 -7.83 22.41 28.50
N ALA A 102 -8.00 21.50 29.47
CA ALA A 102 -6.93 20.71 30.06
C ALA A 102 -6.85 19.27 29.53
N ARG A 103 -7.53 18.96 28.41
CA ARG A 103 -7.47 17.65 27.75
C ARG A 103 -6.05 17.28 27.29
N LEU A 104 -5.81 15.98 27.14
CA LEU A 104 -4.54 15.37 26.72
C LEU A 104 -4.42 15.32 25.18
N HIS A 105 -5.53 15.09 24.48
CA HIS A 105 -5.58 14.85 23.05
C HIS A 105 -6.28 15.99 22.31
N ALA A 106 -5.72 16.36 21.16
CA ALA A 106 -6.27 17.34 20.24
C ALA A 106 -7.00 16.59 19.12
N THR A 107 -8.32 16.52 19.20
CA THR A 107 -9.17 15.93 18.15
C THR A 107 -10.09 16.99 17.58
N ALA A 108 -10.55 16.80 16.35
CA ALA A 108 -11.60 17.64 15.75
C ALA A 108 -12.99 17.36 16.36
N TRP A 109 -13.20 16.13 16.86
CA TRP A 109 -14.49 15.66 17.36
C TRP A 109 -14.39 15.11 18.77
N ALA A 110 -15.47 15.32 19.51
CA ALA A 110 -15.70 14.81 20.85
C ALA A 110 -17.07 14.12 20.91
N VAL A 111 -17.22 13.21 21.86
CA VAL A 111 -18.47 12.53 22.14
C VAL A 111 -18.93 12.85 23.56
N ASN A 112 -20.18 13.24 23.69
CA ASN A 112 -20.84 13.29 24.99
C ASN A 112 -21.16 11.85 25.41
N ILE A 113 -20.53 11.37 26.48
CA ILE A 113 -20.68 9.96 26.88
C ILE A 113 -22.05 9.64 27.49
N ASP A 114 -22.76 10.65 28.00
CA ASP A 114 -24.08 10.47 28.61
C ASP A 114 -25.17 10.30 27.54
N THR A 115 -25.08 11.06 26.45
CA THR A 115 -26.07 11.09 25.37
C THR A 115 -25.66 10.29 24.14
N GLY A 116 -24.36 10.07 23.93
CA GLY A 116 -23.79 9.50 22.72
C GLY A 116 -23.71 10.47 21.54
N THR A 117 -23.94 11.77 21.74
CA THR A 117 -23.93 12.77 20.67
C THR A 117 -22.51 13.20 20.32
N LEU A 118 -22.19 13.21 19.02
CA LEU A 118 -20.94 13.77 18.50
C LEU A 118 -21.02 15.30 18.36
N LEU A 119 -19.94 15.98 18.72
CA LEU A 119 -19.82 17.43 18.67
C LEU A 119 -18.40 17.80 18.21
N ALA A 120 -18.28 18.93 17.53
CA ALA A 120 -16.97 19.50 17.25
C ALA A 120 -16.29 19.88 18.58
N SER A 121 -14.99 19.60 18.70
CA SER A 121 -14.23 19.78 19.94
C SER A 121 -14.25 21.21 20.46
N GLU A 122 -14.32 22.20 19.57
CA GLU A 122 -14.44 23.62 19.91
C GLU A 122 -15.80 24.01 20.51
N ALA A 123 -16.84 23.20 20.28
CA ALA A 123 -18.18 23.45 20.82
C ALA A 123 -18.37 22.90 22.24
N VAL A 124 -17.47 22.03 22.72
CA VAL A 124 -17.57 21.38 24.04
C VAL A 124 -17.59 22.37 25.21
N PRO A 125 -16.73 23.42 25.27
CA PRO A 125 -16.74 24.38 26.39
C PRO A 125 -18.06 25.16 26.55
N GLN A 126 -18.90 25.19 25.52
CA GLN A 126 -20.19 25.89 25.50
C GLN A 126 -21.37 24.98 25.93
N GLN A 127 -21.13 23.68 26.12
CA GLN A 127 -22.20 22.74 26.45
C GLN A 127 -22.63 22.85 27.92
N PRO A 128 -23.94 22.74 28.21
CA PRO A 128 -24.45 22.77 29.58
C PRO A 128 -24.23 21.43 30.29
N GLY A 129 -23.08 21.28 30.95
CA GLY A 129 -22.75 20.09 31.73
C GLY A 129 -22.51 18.82 30.90
N GLY A 130 -22.46 17.67 31.57
CA GLY A 130 -22.13 16.37 30.97
C GLY A 130 -20.63 16.08 30.94
N PHE A 131 -20.31 14.86 30.50
CA PHE A 131 -18.94 14.42 30.31
C PHE A 131 -18.64 14.20 28.83
N PHE A 132 -17.47 14.67 28.40
CA PHE A 132 -17.02 14.62 27.03
C PHE A 132 -15.68 13.92 26.97
N CYS A 133 -15.51 13.10 25.93
CA CYS A 133 -14.24 12.49 25.59
C CYS A 133 -13.87 12.86 24.15
N PRO A 134 -12.59 13.08 23.83
CA PRO A 134 -12.12 13.06 22.46
C PRO A 134 -12.49 11.74 21.77
N LEU A 135 -12.78 11.79 20.48
CA LEU A 135 -13.18 10.61 19.72
C LEU A 135 -11.96 10.00 19.00
N LEU A 136 -11.67 8.72 19.28
CA LEU A 136 -10.75 7.91 18.48
C LEU A 136 -11.54 7.14 17.43
N VAL A 137 -11.18 7.34 16.15
CA VAL A 137 -11.79 6.63 15.03
C VAL A 137 -10.76 5.72 14.40
N GLY A 138 -11.10 4.44 14.24
CA GLY A 138 -10.17 3.47 13.70
C GLY A 138 -10.79 2.12 13.42
N LYS A 139 -10.00 1.05 13.56
CA LYS A 139 -10.44 -0.33 13.38
C LYS A 139 -10.05 -1.16 14.60
N PHE A 140 -10.75 -2.26 14.81
CA PHE A 140 -10.30 -3.24 15.80
C PHE A 140 -8.94 -3.79 15.36
N ARG A 141 -7.99 -3.88 16.29
CA ARG A 141 -6.70 -4.54 16.05
C ARG A 141 -6.92 -5.98 15.61
N GLU A 142 -7.73 -6.68 16.40
CA GLU A 142 -8.16 -8.06 16.19
C GLU A 142 -9.64 -8.16 16.52
N ARG A 143 -10.30 -9.20 15.99
CA ARG A 143 -11.72 -9.43 16.29
C ARG A 143 -11.88 -9.64 17.80
N PRO A 144 -12.69 -8.83 18.51
CA PRO A 144 -12.87 -8.99 19.95
C PRO A 144 -13.43 -10.37 20.32
N GLU A 145 -12.73 -11.08 21.22
CA GLU A 145 -13.13 -12.39 21.71
C GLU A 145 -13.73 -12.29 23.11
N ILE A 146 -14.95 -12.82 23.27
CA ILE A 146 -15.65 -12.79 24.57
C ILE A 146 -15.35 -14.08 25.32
N THR A 147 -14.61 -13.96 26.42
CA THR A 147 -14.30 -15.06 27.34
C THR A 147 -15.37 -15.13 28.43
N ALA A 148 -16.06 -16.25 28.57
CA ALA A 148 -17.03 -16.43 29.65
C ALA A 148 -16.30 -16.63 30.98
N LEU A 149 -16.52 -15.74 31.96
CA LEU A 149 -15.98 -15.89 33.31
C LEU A 149 -16.94 -16.67 34.21
N THR A 150 -18.24 -16.41 34.04
CA THR A 150 -19.33 -17.11 34.74
C THR A 150 -20.52 -17.27 33.78
N GLU A 151 -21.58 -17.97 34.22
CA GLU A 151 -22.82 -18.12 33.43
C GLU A 151 -23.49 -16.77 33.07
N GLY A 152 -23.26 -15.72 33.87
CA GLY A 152 -23.88 -14.40 33.70
C GLY A 152 -22.93 -13.27 33.32
N ILE A 153 -21.62 -13.51 33.20
CA ILE A 153 -20.63 -12.46 32.94
C ILE A 153 -19.56 -12.99 31.98
N GLY A 154 -19.36 -12.29 30.87
CA GLY A 154 -18.20 -12.46 30.00
C GLY A 154 -17.24 -11.28 30.15
N ALA A 155 -15.96 -11.51 29.94
CA ALA A 155 -14.94 -10.49 29.74
C ALA A 155 -14.61 -10.38 28.26
N VAL A 156 -14.33 -9.17 27.79
CA VAL A 156 -13.78 -8.92 26.45
C VAL A 156 -12.73 -7.82 26.55
N GLU A 157 -11.61 -8.02 25.88
CA GLU A 157 -10.62 -6.98 25.64
C GLU A 157 -10.87 -6.41 24.25
N ILE A 158 -10.94 -5.09 24.15
CA ILE A 158 -11.15 -4.38 22.89
C ILE A 158 -9.95 -3.45 22.68
N ALA A 159 -9.16 -3.76 21.66
CA ALA A 159 -8.09 -2.92 21.15
C ALA A 159 -8.54 -2.23 19.86
N VAL A 160 -8.50 -0.89 19.83
CA VAL A 160 -8.82 -0.08 18.66
C VAL A 160 -7.56 0.66 18.22
N VAL A 161 -7.12 0.38 17.00
CA VAL A 161 -6.00 1.05 16.34
C VAL A 161 -6.54 2.20 15.52
N GLU A 162 -5.93 3.38 15.65
CA GLU A 162 -6.27 4.56 14.86
C GLU A 162 -6.10 4.29 13.36
N ASP A 163 -7.19 4.43 12.62
CA ASP A 163 -7.28 4.37 11.16
C ASP A 163 -8.23 5.51 10.72
N SER A 164 -7.95 6.69 11.26
CA SER A 164 -8.77 7.88 11.18
C SER A 164 -8.58 8.58 9.82
N PRO A 165 -9.67 8.94 9.11
CA PRO A 165 -9.57 9.91 8.02
C PRO A 165 -8.99 11.23 8.56
N PRO A 166 -8.39 12.10 7.72
CA PRO A 166 -7.76 13.35 8.18
C PRO A 166 -8.66 14.24 9.05
N GLY A 167 -9.99 14.22 8.84
CA GLY A 167 -10.96 14.95 9.65
C GLY A 167 -11.17 14.42 11.07
N TYR A 168 -10.61 13.26 11.42
CA TYR A 168 -10.64 12.62 12.73
C TYR A 168 -9.23 12.39 13.31
N ALA A 169 -8.19 12.93 12.66
CA ALA A 169 -6.82 12.75 13.10
C ALA A 169 -6.63 13.23 14.54
N ILE A 170 -5.86 12.48 15.31
CA ILE A 170 -5.59 12.76 16.71
C ILE A 170 -4.19 13.36 16.85
N GLY A 171 -4.13 14.51 17.51
CA GLY A 171 -2.89 15.12 17.98
C GLY A 171 -2.77 15.07 19.49
N ILE A 172 -1.61 15.50 20.00
CA ILE A 172 -1.45 15.76 21.44
C ILE A 172 -1.82 17.21 21.71
N HIS A 173 -2.75 17.43 22.65
CA HIS A 173 -3.17 18.76 23.08
C HIS A 173 -2.20 19.27 24.16
N ALA A 174 -1.05 19.76 23.74
CA ALA A 174 -0.01 20.21 24.67
C ALA A 174 0.64 21.54 24.30
N PRO A 175 1.20 22.26 25.30
CA PRO A 175 2.11 23.36 25.04
C PRO A 175 3.37 22.90 24.30
N ALA A 176 4.13 23.84 23.74
CA ALA A 176 5.41 23.55 23.10
C ALA A 176 6.35 22.80 24.06
N ALA A 177 6.88 21.66 23.62
CA ALA A 177 7.76 20.84 24.43
C ALA A 177 9.16 21.46 24.58
N PRO A 178 9.81 21.34 25.75
CA PRO A 178 11.17 21.81 25.95
C PRO A 178 12.19 21.02 25.11
N ALA A 179 13.32 21.65 24.81
CA ALA A 179 14.47 21.03 24.10
C ALA A 179 15.09 19.86 24.89
N ALA A 180 15.12 19.98 26.21
CA ALA A 180 15.66 19.00 27.14
C ALA A 180 14.54 18.22 27.84
N TRP A 181 14.90 17.11 28.50
CA TRP A 181 13.98 16.32 29.31
C TRP A 181 13.18 17.20 30.27
N PRO A 182 11.84 17.06 30.36
CA PRO A 182 11.03 17.89 31.23
C PRO A 182 11.38 17.64 32.71
N GLY A 183 11.76 18.69 33.44
CA GLY A 183 12.10 18.60 34.86
C GLY A 183 10.91 18.29 35.79
N SER A 184 9.68 18.26 35.26
CA SER A 184 8.48 17.80 35.99
C SER A 184 8.35 16.26 36.01
N LEU A 185 9.22 15.55 35.28
CA LEU A 185 9.18 14.11 35.07
C LEU A 185 10.41 13.46 35.70
N ASP A 186 10.22 12.92 36.90
CA ASP A 186 11.24 12.15 37.61
C ASP A 186 10.94 10.65 37.51
N PRO A 187 11.98 9.81 37.33
CA PRO A 187 11.81 8.36 37.34
C PRO A 187 11.36 7.88 38.72
N ASP A 188 10.61 6.79 38.74
CA ASP A 188 10.49 5.99 39.94
C ASP A 188 11.79 5.22 40.14
N TRP A 189 12.46 5.49 41.26
CA TRP A 189 13.78 4.95 41.57
C TRP A 189 13.77 3.45 41.95
N THR A 190 12.59 2.84 41.96
CA THR A 190 12.37 1.41 42.22
C THR A 190 12.86 0.52 41.07
N ASP A 191 12.63 0.94 39.82
CA ASP A 191 12.85 0.15 38.61
C ASP A 191 13.71 0.89 37.59
N VAL A 192 14.92 1.28 38.00
CA VAL A 192 15.92 1.86 37.10
C VAL A 192 16.90 0.76 36.65
N LEU A 193 16.96 0.52 35.35
CA LEU A 193 17.79 -0.51 34.72
C LEU A 193 18.85 0.11 33.82
N ASP A 194 20.06 -0.41 33.90
CA ASP A 194 21.12 -0.16 32.92
C ASP A 194 20.92 -1.11 31.73
N THR A 195 20.68 -0.54 30.54
CA THR A 195 20.46 -1.26 29.28
C THR A 195 21.60 -1.01 28.28
N SER A 196 22.78 -0.66 28.78
CA SER A 196 23.96 -0.38 27.94
C SER A 196 24.38 -1.58 27.09
N ASP A 197 24.71 -1.29 25.83
CA ASP A 197 25.14 -2.28 24.84
C ASP A 197 26.61 -2.02 24.45
N ASP A 198 27.47 -3.01 24.69
CA ASP A 198 28.89 -2.99 24.35
C ASP A 198 29.18 -3.43 22.91
N GLY A 199 28.13 -3.75 22.14
CA GLY A 199 28.22 -4.17 20.74
C GLY A 199 28.80 -5.57 20.55
N ARG A 200 29.02 -6.33 21.63
CA ARG A 200 29.55 -7.69 21.58
C ARG A 200 28.42 -8.70 21.60
N LYS A 201 28.36 -9.54 20.57
CA LYS A 201 27.44 -10.66 20.54
C LYS A 201 28.20 -11.96 20.77
N TYR A 202 27.83 -12.70 21.80
CA TYR A 202 28.39 -14.00 22.11
C TYR A 202 27.50 -15.08 21.52
N GLU A 203 27.93 -15.69 20.41
CA GLU A 203 27.19 -16.77 19.75
C GLU A 203 27.94 -18.09 19.86
N GLN A 204 27.22 -19.17 20.18
CA GLN A 204 27.80 -20.50 20.17
C GLN A 204 27.75 -21.05 18.75
N ILE A 205 28.90 -21.10 18.08
CA ILE A 205 29.02 -21.72 16.75
C ILE A 205 29.45 -23.18 16.95
N GLY A 206 28.53 -24.11 16.72
CA GLY A 206 28.76 -25.55 16.86
C GLY A 206 28.67 -26.08 18.29
N ARG A 207 29.25 -27.26 18.55
CA ARG A 207 29.19 -27.94 19.87
C ARG A 207 30.40 -27.67 20.76
N ILE A 208 31.23 -26.69 20.41
CA ILE A 208 32.40 -26.31 21.21
C ILE A 208 31.98 -25.59 22.50
N ARG A 209 32.88 -25.62 23.50
CA ARG A 209 32.64 -25.02 24.83
C ARG A 209 32.79 -23.50 24.83
N GLU A 210 33.62 -22.96 23.94
CA GLU A 210 33.87 -21.52 23.83
C GLU A 210 32.85 -20.88 22.88
N ARG A 211 32.32 -19.72 23.29
CA ARG A 211 31.42 -18.92 22.45
C ARG A 211 32.26 -18.03 21.55
N ASN A 212 31.90 -17.96 20.28
CA ASN A 212 32.46 -16.99 19.38
C ASN A 212 32.03 -15.59 19.85
N THR A 213 32.97 -14.66 19.91
CA THR A 213 32.66 -13.25 20.17
C THR A 213 32.68 -12.54 18.83
N GLU A 214 31.49 -12.26 18.31
CA GLU A 214 31.38 -11.38 17.15
C GLU A 214 31.46 -9.94 17.66
N ASN A 215 32.60 -9.31 17.44
CA ASN A 215 32.74 -7.87 17.65
C ASN A 215 32.10 -7.18 16.46
N ARG A 216 30.91 -6.60 16.64
CA ARG A 216 30.44 -5.60 15.69
C ARG A 216 31.29 -4.35 15.89
N GLU A 217 31.69 -3.69 14.80
CA GLU A 217 32.33 -2.37 14.85
C GLU A 217 31.30 -1.29 15.27
N ARG A 218 30.75 -1.41 16.47
CA ARG A 218 29.81 -0.45 17.06
C ARG A 218 30.43 0.16 18.31
N ALA A 219 30.24 1.46 18.46
CA ALA A 219 30.63 2.15 19.68
C ALA A 219 29.74 1.70 20.85
N PHE A 220 30.32 1.62 22.04
CA PHE A 220 29.58 1.41 23.29
C PHE A 220 28.47 2.46 23.42
N ALA A 221 27.23 2.01 23.60
CA ALA A 221 26.07 2.87 23.76
C ALA A 221 25.49 2.69 25.15
N TRP A 222 25.34 3.78 25.90
CA TRP A 222 24.71 3.72 27.21
C TRP A 222 23.21 3.64 27.07
N GLY A 223 22.61 2.65 27.70
CA GLY A 223 21.17 2.47 27.76
C GLY A 223 20.72 2.65 29.20
N GLN A 224 19.58 3.31 29.39
CA GLN A 224 18.90 3.33 30.68
C GLN A 224 17.40 3.15 30.46
N GLN A 225 16.74 2.48 31.38
CA GLN A 225 15.30 2.34 31.39
C GLN A 225 14.79 2.65 32.79
N ALA A 226 13.70 3.40 32.90
CA ALA A 226 13.06 3.68 34.19
C ALA A 226 11.54 3.64 34.08
N ALA A 227 10.90 3.25 35.18
CA ALA A 227 9.46 3.42 35.35
C ALA A 227 9.12 4.87 35.71
N PHE A 228 7.93 5.32 35.32
CA PHE A 228 7.41 6.65 35.61
C PHE A 228 5.98 6.54 36.10
N THR A 229 5.69 7.10 37.27
CA THR A 229 4.33 7.31 37.76
C THR A 229 3.93 8.77 37.57
N LEU A 230 3.13 9.03 36.54
CA LEU A 230 2.63 10.35 36.17
C LEU A 230 1.38 10.65 37.01
N ARG A 231 1.53 11.43 38.08
CA ARG A 231 0.51 11.61 39.12
C ARG A 231 -0.51 12.71 38.82
N THR A 232 -0.24 13.51 37.81
CA THR A 232 -1.10 14.62 37.42
C THR A 232 -1.30 14.62 35.91
N ARG A 233 -2.46 15.11 35.47
CA ARG A 233 -2.75 15.32 34.05
C ARG A 233 -1.74 16.24 33.37
N GLY A 234 -1.17 17.20 34.10
CA GLY A 234 -0.09 18.06 33.61
C GLY A 234 1.16 17.26 33.24
N GLN A 235 1.60 16.36 34.11
CA GLN A 235 2.75 15.48 33.85
C GLN A 235 2.49 14.53 32.67
N ILE A 236 1.28 13.96 32.57
CA ILE A 236 0.90 13.11 31.43
C ILE A 236 1.00 13.91 30.13
N ARG A 237 0.45 15.12 30.11
CA ARG A 237 0.50 16.00 28.95
C ARG A 237 1.93 16.41 28.60
N ASP A 238 2.76 16.77 29.57
CA ASP A 238 4.16 17.15 29.35
C ASP A 238 4.96 15.98 28.75
N MET A 239 4.74 14.75 29.24
CA MET A 239 5.35 13.54 28.69
C MET A 239 4.92 13.31 27.25
N LEU A 240 3.61 13.34 26.96
CA LEU A 240 3.08 13.15 25.62
C LEU A 240 3.55 14.24 24.65
N ALA A 241 3.60 15.50 25.10
CA ALA A 241 4.12 16.62 24.33
C ALA A 241 5.57 16.40 23.95
N PHE A 242 6.37 15.99 24.92
CA PHE A 242 7.79 15.74 24.72
C PHE A 242 8.03 14.57 23.78
N PHE A 243 7.34 13.44 23.98
CA PHE A 243 7.41 12.30 23.09
C PHE A 243 6.98 12.64 21.66
N ALA A 244 5.88 13.39 21.50
CA ALA A 244 5.39 13.79 20.19
C ALA A 244 6.31 14.80 19.49
N ALA A 245 6.90 15.74 20.24
CA ALA A 245 7.87 16.68 19.70
C ALA A 245 9.14 15.98 19.21
N ARG A 246 9.59 14.93 19.91
CA ARG A 246 10.76 14.12 19.50
C ARG A 246 10.45 13.06 18.45
N ARG A 247 9.15 12.82 18.18
CA ARG A 247 8.65 11.80 17.24
C ARG A 247 9.24 10.41 17.55
N GLY A 248 9.13 9.98 18.81
CA GLY A 248 9.71 8.72 19.26
C GLY A 248 11.24 8.73 19.17
N ARG A 249 11.84 7.72 18.53
CA ARG A 249 13.31 7.57 18.44
C ARG A 249 13.95 8.39 17.30
N LEU A 250 13.20 9.31 16.69
CA LEU A 250 13.69 10.11 15.56
C LEU A 250 14.65 11.22 16.00
N GLU A 251 14.23 12.09 16.92
CA GLU A 251 15.04 13.22 17.39
C GLU A 251 15.77 12.91 18.69
N SER A 252 17.01 13.39 18.80
CA SER A 252 17.74 13.33 20.07
C SER A 252 17.57 14.57 20.92
N PHE A 253 17.69 14.36 22.21
CA PHE A 253 17.50 15.37 23.25
C PHE A 253 18.52 15.18 24.36
N ALA A 254 18.66 16.22 25.20
CA ALA A 254 19.47 16.14 26.40
C ALA A 254 18.63 15.60 27.55
N ALA A 255 19.11 14.54 28.21
CA ALA A 255 18.46 13.94 29.37
C ALA A 255 19.47 13.65 30.49
N PRO A 256 19.03 13.68 31.76
CA PRO A 256 19.85 13.24 32.86
C PRO A 256 20.13 11.73 32.76
N VAL A 257 21.34 11.33 33.16
CA VAL A 257 21.66 9.92 33.36
C VAL A 257 21.18 9.54 34.76
N TRP A 258 20.15 8.69 34.85
CA TRP A 258 19.51 8.30 36.11
C TRP A 258 20.39 7.35 36.91
N PHE A 259 20.99 6.35 36.25
CA PHE A 259 21.92 5.43 36.88
C PHE A 259 23.34 5.73 36.48
N ARG A 260 24.19 6.05 37.46
CA ARG A 260 25.54 6.58 37.22
C ARG A 260 26.62 5.82 37.97
N PRO A 261 27.48 5.05 37.29
CA PRO A 261 28.63 4.43 37.91
C PRO A 261 29.84 5.40 37.91
N GLY A 262 29.82 6.49 38.69
CA GLY A 262 31.03 7.32 38.92
C GLY A 262 30.87 8.84 39.11
N PRO A 263 31.99 9.59 39.27
CA PRO A 263 32.08 11.06 39.47
C PRO A 263 32.03 11.84 38.14
N ASP A 264 31.53 13.10 38.14
CA ASP A 264 31.14 13.88 36.92
C ASP A 264 32.33 14.19 36.02
N GLU A 265 32.48 13.38 34.97
CA GLU A 265 33.59 13.43 34.04
C GLU A 265 33.05 13.40 32.60
N ALA A 266 33.85 13.84 31.64
CA ALA A 266 33.47 13.83 30.22
C ALA A 266 33.12 12.43 29.68
N LYS A 267 33.60 11.37 30.35
CA LYS A 267 33.28 9.97 30.03
C LYS A 267 32.01 9.47 30.72
N THR A 268 31.50 10.21 31.71
CA THR A 268 30.35 9.86 32.55
C THR A 268 29.44 11.06 32.84
N PRO A 269 29.04 11.86 31.82
CA PRO A 269 28.41 13.15 32.06
C PRO A 269 27.06 13.02 32.78
N HIS A 270 26.75 13.98 33.67
CA HIS A 270 25.44 14.06 34.35
C HIS A 270 24.25 14.22 33.39
N VAL A 271 24.49 14.83 32.23
CA VAL A 271 23.50 14.99 31.16
C VAL A 271 24.13 14.47 29.88
N THR A 272 23.43 13.58 29.20
CA THR A 272 23.86 13.08 27.90
C THR A 272 22.82 13.35 26.83
N ARG A 273 23.29 13.39 25.58
CA ARG A 273 22.41 13.33 24.42
C ARG A 273 21.97 11.89 24.20
N CYS A 274 20.66 11.66 24.18
CA CYS A 274 20.05 10.36 23.95
C CYS A 274 18.85 10.46 23.00
N ARG A 275 18.34 9.29 22.60
CA ARG A 275 17.03 9.12 21.98
C ARG A 275 16.20 8.17 22.84
N PHE A 276 14.89 8.15 22.62
CA PHE A 276 14.06 7.06 23.14
C PHE A 276 14.56 5.71 22.63
N SER A 277 14.40 4.64 23.41
CA SER A 277 14.77 3.27 22.99
C SER A 277 13.76 2.66 22.03
N SER A 278 12.51 3.15 22.05
CA SER A 278 11.37 2.68 21.26
C SER A 278 10.68 3.85 20.54
N ASP A 279 10.02 3.55 19.42
CA ASP A 279 9.09 4.46 18.75
C ASP A 279 7.67 4.43 19.33
N ASP A 280 7.50 3.54 20.30
CA ASP A 280 6.25 3.29 20.99
C ASP A 280 6.36 3.77 22.43
N LEU A 281 5.35 4.51 22.87
CA LEU A 281 5.14 4.90 24.26
C LEU A 281 3.82 4.27 24.73
N LEU A 282 3.89 3.34 25.67
CA LEU A 282 2.72 2.74 26.29
C LEU A 282 2.42 3.47 27.61
N LEU A 283 1.22 4.02 27.73
CA LEU A 283 0.69 4.55 29.00
C LEU A 283 -0.38 3.60 29.53
N THR A 284 -0.21 3.12 30.75
CA THR A 284 -1.22 2.37 31.50
C THR A 284 -1.92 3.31 32.46
N PHE A 285 -3.20 3.56 32.26
CA PHE A 285 -3.99 4.48 33.07
C PHE A 285 -4.67 3.74 34.23
N GLN A 286 -4.27 4.09 35.45
CA GLN A 286 -4.94 3.65 36.68
C GLN A 286 -6.15 4.55 36.99
N ASP A 287 -6.05 5.85 36.66
CA ASP A 287 -7.14 6.81 36.71
C ASP A 287 -6.90 7.92 35.66
N MET A 288 -7.87 8.82 35.48
CA MET A 288 -7.82 9.94 34.52
C MET A 288 -6.69 10.95 34.77
N ASN A 289 -6.09 10.91 35.95
CA ASN A 289 -4.97 11.77 36.35
C ASN A 289 -3.70 10.98 36.70
N LEU A 290 -3.76 9.64 36.67
CA LEU A 290 -2.68 8.76 37.09
C LEU A 290 -2.38 7.75 35.99
N ALA A 291 -1.20 7.85 35.40
CA ALA A 291 -0.71 6.92 34.41
C ALA A 291 0.69 6.41 34.77
N GLU A 292 0.97 5.18 34.39
CA GLU A 292 2.27 4.54 34.54
C GLU A 292 2.84 4.25 33.16
N THR A 293 4.16 4.36 33.04
CA THR A 293 4.86 4.06 31.80
C THR A 293 6.30 3.65 32.09
N SER A 294 6.90 2.91 31.16
CA SER A 294 8.32 2.57 31.20
C SER A 294 9.02 3.18 30.00
N ILE A 295 10.07 3.94 30.26
CA ILE A 295 10.79 4.69 29.23
C ILE A 295 12.23 4.25 29.21
N GLY A 296 12.66 3.75 28.06
CA GLY A 296 14.05 3.53 27.77
C GLY A 296 14.65 4.70 26.99
N MET A 297 15.90 5.00 27.28
CA MET A 297 16.73 5.97 26.58
C MET A 297 18.04 5.31 26.19
N VAL A 298 18.51 5.61 24.98
CA VAL A 298 19.80 5.12 24.48
C VAL A 298 20.64 6.31 24.06
N GLN A 299 21.84 6.40 24.62
CA GLN A 299 22.88 7.35 24.23
C GLN A 299 23.42 6.97 22.86
N LEU A 300 23.59 7.98 22.01
CA LEU A 300 24.23 7.82 20.71
C LEU A 300 25.56 8.60 20.70
N PRO A 301 26.70 7.92 20.94
CA PRO A 301 28.00 8.60 21.08
C PRO A 301 28.37 9.50 19.89
N TRP A 302 27.97 9.11 18.69
CA TRP A 302 28.26 9.89 17.46
C TRP A 302 27.42 11.17 17.34
N GLU A 303 26.30 11.31 18.05
CA GLU A 303 25.50 12.55 18.03
C GLU A 303 25.98 13.59 19.05
N ILE A 304 26.81 13.16 20.00
CA ILE A 304 27.48 14.05 20.96
C ILE A 304 28.59 14.82 20.23
N ASN A 305 29.36 14.12 19.39
CA ASN A 305 30.40 14.69 18.54
C ASN A 305 30.13 14.37 17.06
N PRO A 306 29.16 15.05 16.41
CA PRO A 306 28.80 14.75 15.04
C PRO A 306 29.99 14.98 14.10
N PRO A 307 30.32 14.03 13.21
CA PRO A 307 31.25 14.28 12.11
C PRO A 307 30.78 15.47 11.28
N ALA A 308 31.70 16.34 10.85
CA ALA A 308 31.35 17.51 10.05
C ALA A 308 30.60 17.11 8.76
N GLY A 309 29.39 17.64 8.56
CA GLY A 309 28.58 17.44 7.36
C GLY A 309 27.52 16.34 7.43
N GLU A 310 27.44 15.56 8.52
CA GLU A 310 26.42 14.52 8.70
C GLU A 310 25.24 15.03 9.55
N GLN A 311 24.02 14.93 9.02
CA GLN A 311 22.77 15.13 9.77
C GLN A 311 22.13 13.77 10.01
N PRO A 312 21.91 13.34 11.27
CA PRO A 312 21.38 12.02 11.57
C PRO A 312 19.88 11.86 11.27
N GLN A 313 19.20 12.95 10.93
CA GLN A 313 17.78 12.98 10.55
C GLN A 313 17.66 13.18 9.03
N ARG A 314 17.03 12.23 8.34
CA ARG A 314 16.58 12.44 6.96
C ARG A 314 15.22 13.16 6.99
N PRO A 315 14.97 14.14 6.11
CA PRO A 315 13.63 14.74 6.01
C PRO A 315 12.58 13.67 5.73
N PRO A 316 11.31 13.91 6.11
CA PRO A 316 10.21 13.02 5.74
C PRO A 316 10.22 12.77 4.23
N ALA A 317 9.98 11.51 3.85
CA ALA A 317 9.84 11.11 2.46
C ALA A 317 8.45 10.51 2.26
N ALA A 318 7.85 10.85 1.13
CA ALA A 318 6.64 10.26 0.61
C ALA A 318 6.90 9.71 -0.79
N PHE A 319 6.16 8.68 -1.16
CA PHE A 319 6.17 8.12 -2.49
C PHE A 319 4.89 8.49 -3.25
N LEU A 320 5.07 8.83 -4.52
CA LEU A 320 3.98 9.15 -5.44
C LEU A 320 3.94 8.07 -6.52
N TYR A 321 2.75 7.51 -6.74
CA TYR A 321 2.51 6.42 -7.69
C TYR A 321 1.63 6.91 -8.83
N ARG A 322 2.17 6.89 -10.04
CA ARG A 322 1.44 7.23 -11.27
C ARG A 322 1.20 5.96 -12.06
N PHE A 323 -0.05 5.54 -12.15
CA PHE A 323 -0.46 4.44 -13.01
C PHE A 323 -0.98 5.00 -14.33
N CYS A 324 -0.51 4.46 -15.46
CA CYS A 324 -0.92 4.88 -16.79
C CYS A 324 -1.38 3.67 -17.60
N HIS A 325 -2.67 3.62 -17.92
CA HIS A 325 -3.22 2.66 -18.87
C HIS A 325 -3.13 3.26 -20.27
N ASP A 326 -2.20 2.74 -21.07
CA ASP A 326 -1.79 3.32 -22.36
C ASP A 326 -2.76 2.95 -23.50
N ILE A 327 -4.02 3.35 -23.37
CA ILE A 327 -5.01 3.16 -24.44
C ILE A 327 -4.67 4.11 -25.60
N PRO A 328 -4.48 3.61 -26.84
CA PRO A 328 -4.12 4.46 -27.97
C PRO A 328 -5.12 5.60 -28.21
N GLY A 329 -4.65 6.84 -28.04
CA GLY A 329 -5.40 8.08 -28.26
C GLY A 329 -6.09 8.69 -27.03
N ALA A 330 -6.19 7.95 -25.92
CA ALA A 330 -6.81 8.44 -24.68
C ALA A 330 -6.25 7.69 -23.44
N PRO A 331 -5.01 8.00 -23.00
CA PRO A 331 -4.42 7.34 -21.84
C PRO A 331 -5.18 7.70 -20.57
N VAL A 332 -5.45 6.70 -19.72
CA VAL A 332 -6.08 6.91 -18.41
C VAL A 332 -4.98 6.90 -17.35
N ILE A 333 -4.95 7.96 -16.53
CA ILE A 333 -3.88 8.17 -15.55
C ILE A 333 -4.49 8.26 -14.15
N TRP A 334 -3.99 7.44 -13.22
CA TRP A 334 -4.30 7.51 -11.79
C TRP A 334 -3.09 8.01 -11.01
N ARG A 335 -3.35 8.80 -9.96
CA ARG A 335 -2.33 9.46 -9.13
C ARG A 335 -2.59 9.20 -7.67
N PHE A 336 -1.67 8.48 -7.03
CA PHE A 336 -1.77 8.10 -5.63
C PHE A 336 -0.52 8.44 -4.84
N THR A 337 -0.64 8.52 -3.52
CA THR A 337 0.49 8.64 -2.60
C THR A 337 0.30 7.70 -1.42
N ASP A 338 1.41 7.24 -0.83
CA ASP A 338 1.41 6.51 0.44
C ASP A 338 1.31 7.45 1.66
N TRP A 339 1.44 8.76 1.45
CA TRP A 339 1.35 9.74 2.53
C TRP A 339 -0.08 9.88 3.03
N GLU A 340 -0.25 10.24 4.30
CA GLU A 340 -1.57 10.28 4.96
C GLU A 340 -2.52 11.37 4.43
N THR A 341 -1.98 12.43 3.84
CA THR A 341 -2.75 13.57 3.32
C THR A 341 -2.53 13.75 1.82
N PRO A 342 -3.53 14.26 1.08
CA PRO A 342 -3.34 14.62 -0.32
C PRO A 342 -2.16 15.60 -0.50
N LEU A 343 -1.32 15.33 -1.50
CA LEU A 343 -0.16 16.17 -1.81
C LEU A 343 -0.40 16.91 -3.13
N ALA A 344 -0.18 18.21 -3.13
CA ALA A 344 -0.29 19.06 -4.32
C ALA A 344 1.06 19.13 -5.04
N GLY A 345 1.23 18.37 -6.11
CA GLY A 345 2.46 18.30 -6.90
C GLY A 345 2.35 19.02 -8.24
N ALA A 346 3.37 18.85 -9.08
CA ALA A 346 3.38 19.31 -10.46
C ALA A 346 3.88 18.20 -11.40
N GLU A 347 3.20 18.00 -12.54
CA GLU A 347 3.59 17.06 -13.58
C GLU A 347 3.65 17.83 -14.90
N THR A 348 4.81 17.83 -15.57
CA THR A 348 5.03 18.57 -16.84
C THR A 348 4.61 20.05 -16.76
N GLY A 349 4.75 20.67 -15.59
CA GLY A 349 4.37 22.07 -15.34
C GLY A 349 2.90 22.32 -15.00
N ALA A 350 2.04 21.30 -15.01
CA ALA A 350 0.65 21.40 -14.59
C ALA A 350 0.47 21.01 -13.12
N ALA A 351 -0.38 21.73 -12.39
CA ALA A 351 -0.72 21.38 -11.01
C ALA A 351 -1.54 20.08 -10.97
N VAL A 352 -1.11 19.13 -10.14
CA VAL A 352 -1.76 17.82 -9.97
C VAL A 352 -1.92 17.49 -8.49
N THR A 353 -3.00 16.80 -8.14
CA THR A 353 -3.24 16.31 -6.78
C THR A 353 -3.01 14.81 -6.72
N TRP A 354 -2.22 14.37 -5.75
CA TRP A 354 -1.97 12.97 -5.45
C TRP A 354 -2.83 12.55 -4.27
N PHE A 355 -3.60 11.48 -4.43
CA PHE A 355 -4.55 11.05 -3.41
C PHE A 355 -4.01 9.94 -2.52
N PRO A 356 -4.20 10.00 -1.20
CA PRO A 356 -3.72 8.98 -0.28
C PRO A 356 -4.47 7.66 -0.52
N ARG A 357 -3.70 6.58 -0.68
CA ARG A 357 -4.22 5.20 -0.84
C ARG A 357 -3.29 4.20 -0.14
N PRO A 358 -3.80 3.03 0.31
CA PRO A 358 -2.99 1.98 0.91
C PRO A 358 -2.17 1.28 -0.19
N ILE A 359 -1.01 1.84 -0.52
CA ILE A 359 -0.09 1.36 -1.54
C ILE A 359 1.32 1.33 -0.95
N GLU A 360 1.98 0.18 -1.06
CA GLU A 360 3.37 -0.03 -0.66
C GLU A 360 4.13 -0.72 -1.80
N HIS A 361 5.46 -0.61 -1.78
CA HIS A 361 6.34 -1.31 -2.71
C HIS A 361 7.55 -1.86 -1.97
N ASP A 362 8.11 -2.95 -2.50
CA ASP A 362 9.37 -3.52 -2.00
C ASP A 362 10.57 -2.60 -2.28
N SER A 363 11.75 -2.90 -1.73
CA SER A 363 12.96 -2.15 -2.06
C SER A 363 13.20 -2.12 -3.57
N ILE A 364 13.43 -0.92 -4.10
CA ILE A 364 13.77 -0.72 -5.51
C ILE A 364 15.28 -0.92 -5.65
N ASP A 365 15.68 -2.16 -5.97
CA ASP A 365 17.06 -2.49 -6.24
C ASP A 365 17.39 -2.20 -7.71
N GLN A 366 18.37 -1.34 -7.93
CA GLN A 366 18.93 -1.09 -9.26
C GLN A 366 20.32 -1.70 -9.34
N ASP A 367 20.46 -2.77 -10.11
CA ASP A 367 21.76 -3.33 -10.44
C ASP A 367 22.24 -2.84 -11.82
N TYR A 368 23.54 -3.01 -12.09
CA TYR A 368 24.11 -2.74 -13.42
C TYR A 368 23.82 -3.85 -14.42
N GLN A 369 23.17 -4.94 -13.98
CA GLN A 369 22.91 -6.06 -14.86
C GLN A 369 21.73 -5.69 -15.75
N LEU A 370 21.73 -6.21 -16.98
CA LEU A 370 20.58 -6.07 -17.87
C LEU A 370 19.41 -6.99 -17.43
N ALA A 371 19.54 -7.65 -16.28
CA ALA A 371 18.50 -8.47 -15.70
C ALA A 371 17.44 -7.55 -15.09
N ASP A 372 16.18 -7.88 -15.35
CA ASP A 372 15.05 -7.09 -14.87
C ASP A 372 14.90 -7.33 -13.36
N ALA A 373 15.31 -6.36 -12.54
CA ALA A 373 15.02 -6.36 -11.11
C ALA A 373 13.52 -6.09 -10.95
N GLU A 374 12.75 -7.16 -10.73
CA GLU A 374 11.31 -7.04 -10.48
C GLU A 374 11.09 -6.41 -9.10
N THR A 375 10.15 -5.47 -9.03
CA THR A 375 9.66 -4.90 -7.76
C THR A 375 8.20 -5.29 -7.59
N THR A 376 7.81 -5.66 -6.37
CA THR A 376 6.41 -5.92 -6.03
C THR A 376 5.77 -4.63 -5.53
N ILE A 377 4.58 -4.33 -6.03
CA ILE A 377 3.69 -3.30 -5.49
C ILE A 377 2.52 -4.00 -4.83
N THR A 378 2.28 -3.70 -3.56
CA THR A 378 1.13 -4.21 -2.81
C THR A 378 0.12 -3.09 -2.61
N THR A 379 -1.14 -3.38 -2.92
CA THR A 379 -2.24 -2.42 -2.77
C THR A 379 -3.36 -3.04 -1.94
N GLY A 380 -4.04 -2.21 -1.14
CA GLY A 380 -5.31 -2.59 -0.54
C GLY A 380 -6.45 -2.63 -1.57
N ASP A 381 -7.58 -3.22 -1.19
CA ASP A 381 -8.81 -3.15 -1.98
C ASP A 381 -9.46 -1.77 -1.83
N PHE A 382 -9.58 -1.03 -2.94
CA PHE A 382 -10.26 0.26 -3.00
C PHE A 382 -10.91 0.45 -4.37
N GLY A 383 -12.04 1.19 -4.40
CA GLY A 383 -12.93 1.22 -5.56
C GLY A 383 -12.31 1.72 -6.87
N ASP A 384 -11.32 2.61 -6.79
CA ASP A 384 -10.57 3.19 -7.92
C ASP A 384 -9.20 2.52 -8.17
N ASN A 385 -8.99 1.29 -7.67
CA ASN A 385 -7.72 0.58 -7.84
C ASN A 385 -7.51 0.14 -9.31
N PRO A 386 -6.47 0.65 -10.02
CA PRO A 386 -6.20 0.29 -11.41
C PRO A 386 -5.83 -1.19 -11.60
N LEU A 387 -5.30 -1.84 -10.56
CA LEU A 387 -4.97 -3.27 -10.59
C LEU A 387 -6.23 -4.15 -10.69
N SER A 388 -7.39 -3.63 -10.29
CA SER A 388 -8.67 -4.35 -10.42
C SER A 388 -9.07 -4.63 -11.87
N LEU A 389 -8.50 -3.89 -12.83
CA LEU A 389 -8.72 -4.10 -14.27
C LEU A 389 -8.20 -5.47 -14.74
N PHE A 390 -7.17 -6.02 -14.07
CA PHE A 390 -6.65 -7.36 -14.38
C PHE A 390 -7.66 -8.46 -14.02
N PHE A 391 -8.35 -8.34 -12.88
CA PHE A 391 -9.36 -9.34 -12.46
C PHE A 391 -10.59 -9.33 -13.37
N ARG A 392 -10.92 -8.17 -13.94
CA ARG A 392 -12.04 -8.01 -14.87
C ARG A 392 -11.68 -8.35 -16.31
N ASN A 393 -10.42 -8.70 -16.56
CA ASN A 393 -9.86 -8.83 -17.91
C ASN A 393 -10.22 -7.63 -18.81
N ALA A 394 -10.23 -6.44 -18.21
CA ALA A 394 -10.63 -5.18 -18.84
C ALA A 394 -9.43 -4.36 -19.33
N LEU A 395 -8.24 -4.97 -19.30
CA LEU A 395 -7.00 -4.33 -19.69
C LEU A 395 -6.79 -4.47 -21.21
N GLU A 396 -7.07 -3.39 -21.94
CA GLU A 396 -6.94 -3.34 -23.41
C GLU A 396 -5.52 -3.02 -23.90
N ALA A 397 -4.67 -2.54 -23.00
CA ALA A 397 -3.34 -2.03 -23.29
C ALA A 397 -2.46 -2.15 -22.04
N PRO A 398 -1.12 -2.18 -22.16
CA PRO A 398 -0.24 -2.29 -21.01
C PRO A 398 -0.54 -1.24 -19.93
N LEU A 399 -0.49 -1.66 -18.67
CA LEU A 399 -0.54 -0.78 -17.51
C LEU A 399 0.89 -0.48 -17.07
N TYR A 400 1.30 0.78 -17.13
CA TYR A 400 2.58 1.24 -16.61
C TYR A 400 2.42 1.85 -15.23
N VAL A 401 3.48 1.77 -14.44
CA VAL A 401 3.59 2.46 -13.16
C VAL A 401 4.92 3.18 -13.05
N GLU A 402 4.86 4.39 -12.53
CA GLU A 402 6.00 5.21 -12.18
C GLU A 402 5.94 5.54 -10.69
N ILE A 403 7.06 5.34 -10.00
CA ILE A 403 7.22 5.61 -8.57
C ILE A 403 8.18 6.78 -8.43
N TYR A 404 7.71 7.86 -7.80
CA TYR A 404 8.50 9.03 -7.48
C TYR A 404 8.72 9.12 -5.98
N GLU A 405 9.90 9.57 -5.55
CA GLU A 405 10.19 9.91 -4.16
C GLU A 405 10.19 11.45 -4.02
N CYS A 406 9.52 11.97 -3.00
CA CYS A 406 9.51 13.40 -2.71
C CYS A 406 9.53 13.69 -1.21
N SER A 407 9.88 14.93 -0.84
CA SER A 407 9.57 15.44 0.49
C SER A 407 8.11 15.91 0.52
N PRO A 408 7.30 15.54 1.54
CA PRO A 408 5.92 16.02 1.68
C PRO A 408 5.78 17.55 1.71
N ALA A 409 6.84 18.26 2.12
CA ALA A 409 6.86 19.73 2.14
C ALA A 409 7.09 20.34 0.75
N ASN A 410 7.64 19.58 -0.20
CA ASN A 410 7.86 20.02 -1.57
C ASN A 410 7.63 18.88 -2.58
N PRO A 411 6.37 18.42 -2.74
CA PRO A 411 6.02 17.35 -3.67
C PRO A 411 6.24 17.72 -5.15
N ALA A 412 6.39 19.00 -5.48
CA ALA A 412 6.70 19.44 -6.84
C ALA A 412 8.13 19.09 -7.29
N ALA A 413 9.04 18.83 -6.35
CA ALA A 413 10.42 18.42 -6.61
C ALA A 413 10.61 16.89 -6.56
N ALA A 414 9.56 16.13 -6.89
CA ALA A 414 9.60 14.67 -6.87
C ALA A 414 10.60 14.09 -7.88
N VAL A 415 11.35 13.06 -7.47
CA VAL A 415 12.36 12.39 -8.28
C VAL A 415 11.87 11.01 -8.68
N LEU A 416 11.87 10.71 -9.98
CA LEU A 416 11.52 9.38 -10.49
C LEU A 416 12.54 8.35 -9.99
N ARG A 417 12.06 7.33 -9.26
CA ARG A 417 12.87 6.22 -8.76
C ARG A 417 12.72 4.96 -9.60
N TYR A 418 11.52 4.72 -10.10
CA TYR A 418 11.22 3.50 -10.82
C TYR A 418 10.13 3.74 -11.87
N ALA A 419 10.27 3.11 -13.03
CA ALA A 419 9.26 3.10 -14.08
C ALA A 419 9.23 1.71 -14.70
N GLY A 420 8.06 1.09 -14.78
CA GLY A 420 7.93 -0.25 -15.30
C GLY A 420 6.51 -0.61 -15.73
N GLU A 421 6.39 -1.76 -16.39
CA GLU A 421 5.14 -2.36 -16.83
C GLU A 421 4.65 -3.36 -15.76
N VAL A 422 3.37 -3.24 -15.41
CA VAL A 422 2.69 -4.16 -14.50
C VAL A 422 2.42 -5.47 -15.25
N GLY A 423 3.06 -6.55 -14.81
CA GLY A 423 2.99 -7.84 -15.48
C GLY A 423 1.91 -8.74 -14.91
N ALA A 424 2.21 -9.41 -13.80
CA ALA A 424 1.34 -10.40 -13.17
C ALA A 424 0.79 -9.89 -11.84
N ILE A 425 -0.46 -10.22 -11.55
CA ILE A 425 -1.16 -9.83 -10.33
C ILE A 425 -1.58 -11.07 -9.56
N THR A 426 -1.34 -11.06 -8.24
CA THR A 426 -1.74 -12.11 -7.31
C THR A 426 -2.65 -11.50 -6.24
N PRO A 427 -3.92 -11.93 -6.14
CA PRO A 427 -4.79 -11.52 -5.05
C PRO A 427 -4.45 -12.29 -3.77
N GLU A 428 -4.31 -11.58 -2.66
CA GLU A 428 -4.07 -12.14 -1.33
C GLU A 428 -5.10 -11.57 -0.33
N GLY A 429 -6.23 -12.26 -0.21
CA GLY A 429 -7.34 -11.77 0.63
C GLY A 429 -7.91 -10.44 0.11
N ARG A 430 -7.84 -9.38 0.92
CA ARG A 430 -8.20 -7.99 0.54
C ARG A 430 -6.99 -7.16 0.08
N LYS A 431 -5.85 -7.79 -0.17
CA LYS A 431 -4.66 -7.16 -0.76
C LYS A 431 -4.46 -7.67 -2.18
N THR A 432 -3.89 -6.83 -3.02
CA THR A 432 -3.50 -7.16 -4.39
C THR A 432 -2.02 -6.89 -4.58
N GLN A 433 -1.25 -7.92 -4.88
CA GLN A 433 0.17 -7.82 -5.18
C GLN A 433 0.39 -7.82 -6.69
N ALA A 434 1.12 -6.84 -7.20
CA ALA A 434 1.47 -6.72 -8.61
C ALA A 434 2.99 -6.79 -8.78
N ARG A 435 3.45 -7.66 -9.67
CA ARG A 435 4.86 -7.70 -10.10
C ARG A 435 5.06 -6.71 -11.22
N VAL A 436 6.04 -5.84 -11.03
CA VAL A 436 6.36 -4.79 -11.99
C VAL A 436 7.79 -4.98 -12.46
N SER A 437 8.01 -4.78 -13.75
CA SER A 437 9.32 -4.96 -14.39
C SER A 437 9.60 -3.82 -15.35
N VAL A 438 10.84 -3.32 -15.42
CA VAL A 438 11.22 -2.13 -16.19
C VAL A 438 10.96 -2.34 -17.68
N PHE A 439 11.22 -3.54 -18.18
CA PHE A 439 11.05 -3.87 -19.60
C PHE A 439 9.83 -4.76 -19.88
N GLY A 440 8.91 -4.94 -18.94
CA GLY A 440 7.74 -5.82 -19.14
C GLY A 440 8.16 -7.27 -19.43
N GLY A 441 9.32 -7.70 -18.94
CA GLY A 441 9.90 -8.99 -19.28
C GLY A 441 10.29 -9.17 -20.76
N LYS A 442 10.30 -8.11 -21.59
CA LYS A 442 10.69 -8.18 -23.01
C LYS A 442 12.10 -8.72 -23.21
N LEU A 443 13.00 -8.44 -22.26
CA LEU A 443 14.38 -8.92 -22.25
C LEU A 443 14.54 -10.36 -21.70
N ARG A 444 13.49 -10.96 -21.12
CA ARG A 444 13.54 -12.39 -20.72
C ARG A 444 13.68 -13.31 -21.91
N ARG A 445 13.23 -12.85 -23.08
CA ARG A 445 13.35 -13.61 -24.32
C ARG A 445 14.77 -13.46 -24.89
N ARG A 446 15.61 -14.48 -24.65
CA ARG A 446 17.01 -14.51 -25.10
C ARG A 446 17.21 -14.51 -26.62
N VAL A 447 16.21 -14.92 -27.41
CA VAL A 447 16.31 -15.03 -28.88
C VAL A 447 15.02 -14.51 -29.54
N PRO A 448 15.12 -13.63 -30.56
CA PRO A 448 13.97 -13.17 -31.34
C PRO A 448 13.12 -14.32 -31.88
N SER A 449 11.81 -14.09 -32.04
CA SER A 449 10.81 -15.10 -32.39
C SER A 449 10.77 -15.50 -33.87
N PHE A 450 11.86 -15.33 -34.61
CA PHE A 450 11.83 -15.65 -36.03
C PHE A 450 12.03 -17.16 -36.20
N TYR A 451 10.93 -17.88 -36.41
CA TYR A 451 10.98 -19.32 -36.55
C TYR A 451 11.35 -19.71 -37.98
N PHE A 452 12.24 -20.68 -38.11
CA PHE A 452 12.49 -21.36 -39.36
C PHE A 452 11.29 -22.28 -39.65
N SER A 453 10.25 -21.75 -40.30
CA SER A 453 9.04 -22.49 -40.70
C SER A 453 8.65 -22.21 -42.17
N ALA A 454 7.80 -23.07 -42.74
CA ALA A 454 7.24 -22.88 -44.07
C ALA A 454 6.19 -21.76 -44.15
N THR A 455 5.67 -21.32 -43.00
CA THR A 455 4.72 -20.22 -42.88
C THR A 455 5.42 -18.88 -42.69
N CYS A 456 4.76 -17.79 -43.06
CA CYS A 456 5.25 -16.44 -42.82
C CYS A 456 5.28 -16.13 -41.32
N ASN A 457 6.39 -15.57 -40.81
CA ASN A 457 6.48 -15.10 -39.43
C ASN A 457 5.88 -13.69 -39.21
N TYR A 458 5.65 -12.93 -40.29
CA TYR A 458 5.14 -11.56 -40.17
C TYR A 458 3.61 -11.52 -40.08
N GLU A 459 3.11 -10.65 -39.22
CA GLU A 459 1.71 -10.25 -39.19
C GLU A 459 1.33 -9.46 -40.45
N LEU A 460 0.08 -9.59 -40.91
CA LEU A 460 -0.43 -8.84 -42.06
C LEU A 460 -0.39 -7.33 -41.77
N CYS A 461 0.20 -6.57 -42.69
CA CYS A 461 0.47 -5.11 -42.55
C CYS A 461 1.42 -4.74 -41.40
N GLY A 462 2.10 -5.73 -40.79
CA GLY A 462 3.17 -5.45 -39.83
C GLY A 462 4.44 -4.93 -40.51
N PRO A 463 5.43 -4.43 -39.74
CA PRO A 463 6.65 -3.82 -40.27
C PRO A 463 7.44 -4.69 -41.27
N GLY A 464 7.47 -6.01 -41.06
CA GLY A 464 8.13 -6.95 -41.98
C GLY A 464 7.30 -7.36 -43.20
N CYS A 465 5.98 -7.14 -43.16
CA CYS A 465 5.09 -7.40 -44.29
C CYS A 465 5.14 -6.25 -45.31
N GLY A 466 5.18 -5.00 -44.84
CA GLY A 466 5.28 -3.82 -45.72
C GLY A 466 4.01 -3.49 -46.52
N LEU A 467 2.90 -4.19 -46.31
CA LEU A 467 1.60 -3.82 -46.87
C LEU A 467 0.99 -2.65 -46.07
N PRO A 468 0.45 -1.61 -46.74
CA PRO A 468 -0.22 -0.51 -46.05
C PRO A 468 -1.55 -0.96 -45.46
N GLU A 469 -1.82 -0.51 -44.23
CA GLU A 469 -2.99 -0.91 -43.46
C GLU A 469 -4.30 -0.34 -44.03
N ASP A 470 -4.29 0.91 -44.52
CA ASP A 470 -5.49 1.63 -44.98
C ASP A 470 -6.23 0.92 -46.13
N GLY A 471 -5.51 0.12 -46.93
CA GLY A 471 -6.11 -0.64 -48.05
C GLY A 471 -6.54 -2.06 -47.69
N LYS A 472 -6.33 -2.49 -46.43
CA LYS A 472 -6.56 -3.87 -45.97
C LYS A 472 -7.52 -3.97 -44.79
N THR A 473 -7.98 -2.84 -44.30
CA THR A 473 -8.89 -2.71 -43.17
C THR A 473 -10.29 -2.39 -43.66
N LEU A 474 -11.28 -3.16 -43.22
CA LEU A 474 -12.68 -2.98 -43.57
C LEU A 474 -13.38 -2.19 -42.47
N THR A 475 -14.36 -1.36 -42.83
CA THR A 475 -15.18 -0.66 -41.84
C THR A 475 -16.63 -1.13 -41.93
N GLY A 476 -17.29 -1.14 -40.78
CA GLY A 476 -18.66 -1.59 -40.64
C GLY A 476 -19.32 -1.01 -39.40
N ALA A 477 -20.53 -1.49 -39.12
CA ALA A 477 -21.27 -1.15 -37.92
C ALA A 477 -21.67 -2.43 -37.17
N VAL A 478 -21.62 -2.38 -35.84
CA VAL A 478 -22.14 -3.44 -34.98
C VAL A 478 -23.65 -3.54 -35.16
N TYR A 479 -24.16 -4.69 -35.54
CA TYR A 479 -25.59 -4.94 -35.68
C TYR A 479 -26.20 -5.50 -34.40
N ALA A 480 -25.58 -6.54 -33.85
CA ALA A 480 -26.03 -7.21 -32.63
C ALA A 480 -24.84 -7.81 -31.89
N LEU A 481 -24.92 -7.86 -30.56
CA LEU A 481 -23.92 -8.48 -29.68
C LEU A 481 -24.64 -9.50 -28.79
N ASN A 482 -24.07 -10.69 -28.66
CA ASN A 482 -24.52 -11.72 -27.73
C ASN A 482 -23.30 -12.42 -27.12
N GLY A 483 -22.84 -11.93 -25.97
CA GLY A 483 -21.60 -12.41 -25.35
C GLY A 483 -20.40 -12.22 -26.29
N SER A 484 -19.67 -13.31 -26.56
CA SER A 484 -18.52 -13.32 -27.47
C SER A 484 -18.91 -13.41 -28.95
N THR A 485 -20.20 -13.50 -29.29
CA THR A 485 -20.65 -13.53 -30.68
C THR A 485 -21.17 -12.14 -31.08
N LEU A 486 -20.56 -11.58 -32.13
CA LEU A 486 -20.84 -10.23 -32.63
C LEU A 486 -21.30 -10.32 -34.09
N THR A 487 -22.45 -9.74 -34.41
CA THR A 487 -22.89 -9.55 -35.79
C THR A 487 -22.50 -8.16 -36.25
N VAL A 488 -21.75 -8.05 -37.34
CA VAL A 488 -21.39 -6.77 -37.97
C VAL A 488 -21.96 -6.66 -39.37
N THR A 489 -22.29 -5.45 -39.78
CA THR A 489 -22.61 -5.12 -41.17
C THR A 489 -21.40 -4.42 -41.78
N ILE A 490 -20.83 -4.98 -42.84
CA ILE A 490 -19.67 -4.38 -43.53
C ILE A 490 -20.19 -3.26 -44.44
N THR A 491 -19.67 -2.05 -44.27
CA THR A 491 -20.08 -0.87 -45.04
C THR A 491 -19.05 -0.51 -46.10
N VAL A 492 -17.76 -0.67 -45.80
CA VAL A 492 -16.66 -0.39 -46.74
C VAL A 492 -15.69 -1.56 -46.76
N ASN A 493 -15.39 -2.04 -47.98
CA ASN A 493 -14.43 -3.11 -48.20
C ASN A 493 -13.38 -2.70 -49.25
N PRO A 494 -12.28 -2.04 -48.82
CA PRO A 494 -11.24 -1.58 -49.74
C PRO A 494 -10.39 -2.72 -50.31
N THR A 495 -10.50 -3.94 -49.76
CA THR A 495 -9.71 -5.08 -50.25
C THR A 495 -10.16 -5.59 -51.62
N GLY A 496 -11.41 -5.29 -52.01
CA GLY A 496 -12.05 -5.82 -53.22
C GLY A 496 -12.35 -7.33 -53.19
N ARG A 497 -12.00 -8.03 -52.10
CA ARG A 497 -12.26 -9.47 -51.94
C ARG A 497 -13.61 -9.68 -51.30
N VAL A 498 -14.42 -10.60 -51.83
CA VAL A 498 -15.70 -10.99 -51.23
C VAL A 498 -15.41 -11.73 -49.92
N PRO A 499 -15.86 -11.21 -48.75
CA PRO A 499 -15.63 -11.88 -47.48
C PRO A 499 -16.46 -13.16 -47.41
N GLY A 500 -15.81 -14.32 -47.45
CA GLY A 500 -16.44 -15.63 -47.27
C GLY A 500 -16.48 -16.07 -45.81
N ALA A 501 -16.83 -17.35 -45.59
CA ALA A 501 -16.65 -17.98 -44.28
C ALA A 501 -15.15 -17.99 -43.89
N ASP A 502 -14.88 -17.71 -42.61
CA ASP A 502 -13.56 -17.59 -41.99
C ASP A 502 -12.58 -16.65 -42.69
N PHE A 503 -13.10 -15.65 -43.41
CA PHE A 503 -12.28 -14.58 -43.98
C PHE A 503 -11.61 -13.72 -42.90
N PHE A 504 -12.29 -13.52 -41.76
CA PHE A 504 -11.75 -12.73 -40.65
C PHE A 504 -11.09 -13.57 -39.55
N ALA A 505 -11.11 -14.90 -39.65
CA ALA A 505 -10.56 -15.78 -38.63
C ALA A 505 -9.05 -15.56 -38.46
N GLY A 506 -8.61 -15.39 -37.20
CA GLY A 506 -7.25 -15.00 -36.81
C GLY A 506 -6.96 -13.49 -36.90
N GLY A 507 -7.88 -12.71 -37.48
CA GLY A 507 -7.78 -11.26 -37.57
C GLY A 507 -8.26 -10.58 -36.29
N TRP A 508 -8.51 -9.28 -36.38
CA TRP A 508 -9.07 -8.52 -35.26
C TRP A 508 -10.21 -7.61 -35.68
N ILE A 509 -11.03 -7.26 -34.70
CA ILE A 509 -12.04 -6.21 -34.78
C ILE A 509 -11.78 -5.20 -33.66
N ARG A 510 -11.88 -3.92 -34.01
CA ARG A 510 -11.81 -2.80 -33.10
C ARG A 510 -13.15 -2.07 -33.09
N VAL A 511 -13.68 -1.84 -31.89
CA VAL A 511 -14.90 -1.04 -31.68
C VAL A 511 -14.56 -0.01 -30.60
N GLY A 512 -14.53 1.26 -30.96
CA GLY A 512 -14.01 2.32 -30.08
C GLY A 512 -12.54 2.07 -29.68
N GLY A 513 -12.29 1.97 -28.37
CA GLY A 513 -10.97 1.71 -27.79
C GLY A 513 -10.62 0.23 -27.62
N GLU A 514 -11.58 -0.68 -27.78
CA GLU A 514 -11.39 -2.11 -27.50
C GLU A 514 -10.99 -2.88 -28.76
N LEU A 515 -10.07 -3.84 -28.62
CA LEU A 515 -9.62 -4.71 -29.73
C LEU A 515 -9.81 -6.18 -29.36
N ARG A 516 -10.40 -6.96 -30.27
CA ARG A 516 -10.66 -8.39 -30.06
C ARG A 516 -10.17 -9.21 -31.24
N MET A 517 -9.55 -10.33 -30.93
CA MET A 517 -9.22 -11.33 -31.94
C MET A 517 -10.50 -12.07 -32.37
N ILE A 518 -10.63 -12.27 -33.68
CA ILE A 518 -11.72 -13.01 -34.29
C ILE A 518 -11.29 -14.46 -34.43
N VAL A 519 -11.99 -15.38 -33.78
CA VAL A 519 -11.72 -16.82 -33.83
C VAL A 519 -12.34 -17.44 -35.07
N ARG A 520 -13.59 -17.08 -35.38
CA ARG A 520 -14.34 -17.55 -36.56
C ARG A 520 -15.20 -16.44 -37.15
N SER A 521 -15.52 -16.58 -38.42
CA SER A 521 -16.48 -15.67 -39.07
C SER A 521 -17.41 -16.41 -40.02
N ALA A 522 -18.72 -16.22 -39.89
CA ALA A 522 -19.74 -16.80 -40.76
C ALA A 522 -20.57 -15.72 -41.44
N LEU A 523 -21.16 -16.05 -42.59
CA LEU A 523 -22.10 -15.17 -43.28
C LEU A 523 -23.46 -15.22 -42.57
N ALA A 524 -23.95 -14.05 -42.16
CA ALA A 524 -25.33 -13.84 -41.76
C ALA A 524 -26.00 -13.07 -42.91
N GLY A 525 -27.05 -13.62 -43.50
CA GLY A 525 -27.67 -13.04 -44.71
C GLY A 525 -27.91 -11.52 -44.65
N GLY A 526 -27.93 -10.86 -45.82
CA GLY A 526 -28.12 -9.41 -45.91
C GLY A 526 -26.85 -8.58 -45.71
N GLY A 527 -25.67 -9.11 -46.11
CA GLY A 527 -24.39 -8.39 -46.02
C GLY A 527 -23.78 -8.34 -44.62
N ARG A 528 -24.23 -9.23 -43.73
CA ARG A 528 -23.78 -9.30 -42.34
C ARG A 528 -22.81 -10.45 -42.14
N HIS A 529 -21.96 -10.30 -41.13
CA HIS A 529 -21.04 -11.33 -40.69
C HIS A 529 -21.21 -11.57 -39.20
N THR A 530 -21.38 -12.83 -38.82
CA THR A 530 -21.32 -13.28 -37.44
C THR A 530 -19.88 -13.62 -37.11
N LEU A 531 -19.32 -12.98 -36.09
CA LEU A 531 -17.95 -13.13 -35.64
C LEU A 531 -17.96 -13.76 -34.25
N ASP A 532 -17.22 -14.84 -34.08
CA ASP A 532 -16.94 -15.39 -32.76
C ASP A 532 -15.61 -14.83 -32.27
N LEU A 533 -15.64 -14.15 -31.13
CA LEU A 533 -14.51 -13.43 -30.56
C LEU A 533 -13.86 -14.26 -29.45
N ILE A 534 -12.57 -14.03 -29.21
CA ILE A 534 -11.85 -14.69 -28.10
C ILE A 534 -12.41 -14.27 -26.73
N SER A 535 -12.91 -13.04 -26.63
CA SER A 535 -13.56 -12.48 -25.46
C SER A 535 -14.65 -11.48 -25.89
N PRO A 536 -15.69 -11.26 -25.07
CA PRO A 536 -16.72 -10.27 -25.37
C PRO A 536 -16.17 -8.84 -25.33
N PHE A 537 -16.85 -7.93 -26.00
CA PHE A 537 -16.66 -6.49 -25.80
C PHE A 537 -17.36 -6.05 -24.50
N ALA A 538 -16.75 -5.12 -23.77
CA ALA A 538 -17.33 -4.57 -22.55
C ALA A 538 -18.26 -3.37 -22.84
N GLY A 539 -17.87 -2.50 -23.77
CA GLY A 539 -18.58 -1.25 -24.09
C GLY A 539 -19.19 -1.16 -25.49
N ALA A 540 -19.09 -2.20 -26.32
CA ALA A 540 -19.66 -2.16 -27.68
C ALA A 540 -21.19 -2.21 -27.66
N ALA A 541 -21.83 -1.29 -28.39
CA ALA A 541 -23.28 -1.23 -28.55
C ALA A 541 -23.68 -1.41 -30.03
N ALA A 542 -24.92 -1.82 -30.27
CA ALA A 542 -25.50 -1.83 -31.62
C ALA A 542 -25.46 -0.42 -32.22
N GLY A 543 -25.04 -0.31 -33.49
CA GLY A 543 -24.81 0.94 -34.21
C GLY A 543 -23.39 1.50 -34.07
N ALA A 544 -22.55 0.99 -33.16
CA ALA A 544 -21.17 1.46 -33.02
C ALA A 544 -20.34 1.18 -34.28
N ALA A 545 -19.48 2.12 -34.65
CA ALA A 545 -18.53 1.94 -35.75
C ALA A 545 -17.49 0.87 -35.38
N ALA A 546 -17.28 -0.06 -36.30
CA ALA A 546 -16.34 -1.17 -36.17
C ALA A 546 -15.32 -1.14 -37.29
N THR A 547 -14.08 -1.45 -36.95
CA THR A 547 -12.96 -1.57 -37.88
C THR A 547 -12.44 -2.99 -37.82
N LEU A 548 -12.34 -3.68 -38.94
CA LEU A 548 -11.97 -5.09 -39.02
C LEU A 548 -10.77 -5.28 -39.90
N ARG A 549 -9.80 -6.07 -39.44
CA ARG A 549 -8.68 -6.51 -40.24
C ARG A 549 -8.70 -8.03 -40.38
N PRO A 550 -8.75 -8.59 -41.60
CA PRO A 550 -8.62 -10.02 -41.80
C PRO A 550 -7.19 -10.45 -41.42
N ALA A 551 -7.01 -11.72 -41.07
CA ALA A 551 -5.67 -12.27 -40.96
C ALA A 551 -5.17 -12.82 -42.31
N CYS A 552 -3.86 -12.94 -42.41
CA CYS A 552 -3.20 -13.76 -43.40
C CYS A 552 -2.85 -15.10 -42.74
N ARG A 553 -3.18 -16.24 -43.35
CA ARG A 553 -2.83 -17.57 -42.81
C ARG A 553 -1.35 -17.91 -42.97
N GLY A 554 -0.53 -16.95 -43.41
CA GLY A 554 0.92 -17.08 -43.54
C GLY A 554 1.38 -18.04 -44.64
N THR A 555 0.49 -18.44 -45.56
CA THR A 555 0.85 -19.35 -46.66
C THR A 555 1.38 -18.59 -47.88
N VAL A 556 2.20 -19.26 -48.70
CA VAL A 556 2.72 -18.70 -49.96
C VAL A 556 1.60 -18.30 -50.92
N ALA A 557 0.59 -19.16 -51.05
CA ALA A 557 -0.53 -18.93 -51.96
C ALA A 557 -1.29 -17.66 -51.57
N GLU A 558 -1.53 -17.47 -50.28
CA GLU A 558 -2.25 -16.31 -49.77
C GLU A 558 -1.41 -15.03 -49.86
N CYS A 559 -0.12 -15.11 -49.54
CA CYS A 559 0.81 -13.98 -49.70
C CYS A 559 0.89 -13.50 -51.15
N LYS A 560 0.90 -14.44 -52.12
CA LYS A 560 0.80 -14.15 -53.55
C LYS A 560 -0.55 -13.53 -53.91
N ALA A 561 -1.65 -14.05 -53.36
CA ALA A 561 -2.96 -13.45 -53.58
C ALA A 561 -3.01 -12.00 -53.09
N TRP A 562 -2.30 -11.68 -52.00
CA TRP A 562 -2.17 -10.31 -51.47
C TRP A 562 -1.19 -9.43 -52.26
N GLY A 563 -0.50 -9.98 -53.28
CA GLY A 563 0.45 -9.27 -54.11
C GLY A 563 1.78 -8.95 -53.41
N ASN A 564 2.09 -9.63 -52.30
CA ASN A 564 3.20 -9.25 -51.42
C ASN A 564 4.21 -10.38 -51.18
N TYR A 565 4.36 -11.29 -52.15
CA TYR A 565 5.27 -12.43 -52.02
C TYR A 565 6.75 -12.03 -51.83
N VAL A 566 7.14 -10.85 -52.30
CA VAL A 566 8.50 -10.31 -52.13
C VAL A 566 8.88 -10.15 -50.66
N ASN A 567 7.91 -9.83 -49.79
CA ASN A 567 8.11 -9.65 -48.36
C ASN A 567 7.70 -10.89 -47.53
N PHE A 568 7.70 -12.07 -48.15
CA PHE A 568 7.36 -13.31 -47.44
C PHE A 568 8.45 -13.68 -46.43
N GLY A 569 8.16 -13.51 -45.13
CA GLY A 569 9.09 -13.82 -44.03
C GLY A 569 9.12 -15.28 -43.59
N GLY A 570 8.84 -16.21 -44.50
CA GLY A 570 8.85 -17.66 -44.23
C GLY A 570 9.80 -18.40 -45.17
N HIS A 571 9.95 -19.71 -44.97
CA HIS A 571 10.87 -20.56 -45.71
C HIS A 571 10.11 -21.66 -46.46
N PRO A 572 9.54 -21.37 -47.63
CA PRO A 572 8.53 -22.23 -48.27
C PRO A 572 9.05 -23.59 -48.74
N HIS A 573 10.37 -23.74 -48.85
CA HIS A 573 11.03 -24.98 -49.24
C HIS A 573 11.49 -25.84 -48.05
N MET A 574 11.19 -25.42 -46.83
CA MET A 574 11.51 -26.24 -45.66
C MET A 574 10.55 -27.42 -45.59
N GLY A 575 11.09 -28.64 -45.72
CA GLY A 575 10.33 -29.86 -45.53
C GLY A 575 9.92 -30.07 -44.07
N ALA A 576 8.90 -30.88 -43.83
CA ALA A 576 8.45 -31.25 -42.49
C ALA A 576 9.48 -32.11 -41.70
N GLN A 577 10.48 -32.64 -42.40
CA GLN A 577 11.52 -33.49 -41.84
C GLN A 577 12.87 -32.80 -41.88
N ASN A 578 13.70 -33.06 -40.88
CA ASN A 578 15.08 -32.59 -40.86
C ASN A 578 15.90 -33.34 -41.92
N ILE A 579 16.28 -32.63 -42.99
CA ILE A 579 17.02 -33.17 -44.14
C ILE A 579 18.39 -33.74 -43.72
N SER A 580 18.94 -33.32 -42.57
CA SER A 580 20.21 -33.84 -42.05
C SER A 580 20.13 -35.20 -41.36
N LEU A 581 18.93 -35.70 -41.07
CA LEU A 581 18.72 -37.04 -40.49
C LEU A 581 18.28 -37.98 -41.62
N PRO A 582 19.17 -38.82 -42.15
CA PRO A 582 18.80 -39.75 -43.20
C PRO A 582 17.82 -40.80 -42.63
N GLU A 583 16.55 -40.66 -42.98
CA GLU A 583 15.59 -41.74 -42.83
C GLU A 583 16.07 -42.93 -43.67
N ARG A 584 16.30 -44.08 -43.02
CA ARG A 584 16.44 -45.37 -43.71
C ARG A 584 15.08 -45.79 -44.30
N ALA A 585 14.55 -45.02 -45.23
CA ALA A 585 13.38 -45.40 -46.00
C ALA A 585 13.84 -46.10 -47.30
N LYS A 586 13.49 -47.38 -47.43
CA LYS A 586 13.63 -48.14 -48.69
C LYS A 586 12.78 -47.46 -49.77
N LYS A 587 13.37 -46.60 -50.60
CA LYS A 587 12.70 -46.06 -51.79
C LYS A 587 12.63 -47.14 -52.87
N SER A 588 11.45 -47.71 -53.09
CA SER A 588 11.10 -48.34 -54.37
C SER A 588 10.87 -47.21 -55.39
N GLN A 589 11.91 -46.82 -56.12
CA GLN A 589 11.79 -45.85 -57.20
C GLN A 589 10.96 -46.44 -58.34
N GLY A 590 9.73 -45.94 -58.50
CA GLY A 590 9.04 -45.90 -59.78
C GLY A 590 9.19 -44.49 -60.37
N GLY A 591 10.24 -44.27 -61.16
CA GLY A 591 10.39 -43.05 -61.95
C GLY A 591 9.41 -43.04 -63.12
N LYS A 592 8.60 -41.98 -63.24
CA LYS A 592 7.86 -41.69 -64.47
C LYS A 592 8.85 -41.19 -65.52
N LYS A 593 8.96 -41.94 -66.62
CA LYS A 593 9.28 -41.36 -67.94
C LYS A 593 8.05 -40.66 -68.48
#